data_AF-A0AAD6K425-F1
#
_entry.id   AF-A0AAD6K425-F1
#
_cell.length_a   1.000
_cell.length_b   1.000
_cell.length_c   1.000
_cell.angle_alpha   90.00
_cell.angle_beta   90.00
_cell.angle_gamma   90.00
#
_symmetry.space_group_name_H-M   'P 1'
#
loop_
_entity.id
_entity.type
_entity.pdbx_description
1 polymer ?
#
loop_
_entity_poly.entity_id
_entity_poly.type
_entity_poly.pdbx_seq_one_letter_code
_entity_poly.pdbx_strand_id
1 'polypeptide(L)'
;MDEFRSIFEKFNFLQSAGSEENDKKDESIQNADAKKKTDSDSDSEEEDNEQKEKGVSNKKKKLQRRMKIADLKQICSRPDVVEVWDATSADPKLLVFLKSYKNTVPVPRHWCQKRKFLQGKRGIEKQPFQLPDFIAATGIEKIRQAYIEKEDGKKLKQKQRERMQPKMGKMDIDYQVLHDAFFKYQTKPKLTTHGDLYHEGKEFEVKLREMKPGSLSHELKEALGMPEGAPPPWLINMQRYGPPPSYPHLKIPGLNAPIPPGASFGYHAGGWGKPPVDEYGRPLYGDVFGVQIQEQPNYEEEPIDKTKHWGDLEEEEEEEEEEEEEEEEEEEEYWVKILTF
;
A
#
# COMPACT_ATOMS: atom_id res chain seq x y z
N MET A 1 -15.80 46.64 -38.22
CA MET A 1 -16.90 47.25 -37.46
C MET A 1 -18.12 46.32 -37.35
N ASP A 2 -18.37 45.44 -38.32
CA ASP A 2 -19.54 44.53 -38.29
C ASP A 2 -19.40 43.32 -37.35
N GLU A 3 -18.16 42.89 -37.04
CA GLU A 3 -17.93 41.76 -36.13
C GLU A 3 -18.29 42.07 -34.66
N PHE A 4 -18.15 43.34 -34.23
CA PHE A 4 -18.51 43.75 -32.88
C PHE A 4 -20.04 43.91 -32.68
N ARG A 5 -20.80 44.20 -33.74
CA ARG A 5 -22.26 44.25 -33.69
C ARG A 5 -22.89 42.89 -33.36
N SER A 6 -22.35 41.81 -33.94
CA SER A 6 -22.82 40.44 -33.69
C SER A 6 -22.60 39.98 -32.24
N ILE A 7 -21.61 40.54 -31.56
CA ILE A 7 -21.32 40.23 -30.16
C ILE A 7 -22.29 40.95 -29.22
N PHE A 8 -22.64 42.20 -29.51
CA PHE A 8 -23.57 42.98 -28.70
C PHE A 8 -25.02 42.49 -28.80
N GLU A 9 -25.47 42.02 -29.96
CA GLU A 9 -26.82 41.46 -30.11
C GLU A 9 -27.04 40.19 -29.28
N LYS A 10 -26.00 39.38 -29.07
CA LYS A 10 -26.08 38.17 -28.23
C LYS A 10 -26.24 38.49 -26.74
N PHE A 11 -25.80 39.66 -26.28
CA PHE A 11 -25.88 40.05 -24.87
C PHE A 11 -27.22 40.68 -24.48
N ASN A 12 -27.93 41.31 -25.42
CA ASN A 12 -29.22 41.97 -25.14
C ASN A 12 -30.38 41.01 -24.80
N PHE A 13 -30.25 39.71 -25.10
CA PHE A 13 -31.32 38.74 -24.80
C PHE A 13 -31.47 38.45 -23.30
N LEU A 14 -30.44 38.70 -22.48
CA LEU A 14 -30.51 38.41 -21.04
C LEU A 14 -31.18 39.51 -20.20
N GLN A 15 -31.35 40.71 -20.74
CA GLN A 15 -31.80 41.87 -19.95
C GLN A 15 -33.33 42.05 -19.93
N SER A 16 -34.09 41.31 -20.75
CA SER A 16 -35.55 41.44 -20.85
C SER A 16 -36.35 40.43 -20.00
N ALA A 17 -35.70 39.57 -19.22
CA ALA A 17 -36.36 38.48 -18.48
C ALA A 17 -36.29 38.63 -16.94
N GLY A 18 -36.21 39.87 -16.45
CA GLY A 18 -36.04 40.14 -15.02
C GLY A 18 -36.75 41.40 -14.53
N SER A 19 -38.09 41.39 -14.52
CA SER A 19 -38.89 42.25 -13.64
C SER A 19 -40.33 41.74 -13.57
N GLU A 20 -40.67 40.98 -12.53
CA GLU A 20 -41.79 41.26 -11.61
C GLU A 20 -41.98 40.13 -10.58
N GLU A 21 -41.60 40.47 -9.34
CA GLU A 21 -42.12 40.15 -8.00
C GLU A 21 -42.59 38.73 -7.57
N ASN A 22 -41.92 38.28 -6.49
CA ASN A 22 -42.36 37.33 -5.47
C ASN A 22 -43.44 37.95 -4.56
N ASP A 23 -44.41 37.14 -4.08
CA ASP A 23 -44.61 36.87 -2.64
C ASP A 23 -45.94 36.12 -2.32
N LYS A 24 -45.85 34.87 -1.84
CA LYS A 24 -46.37 34.38 -0.52
C LYS A 24 -46.52 32.84 -0.41
N LYS A 25 -46.08 32.35 0.74
CA LYS A 25 -46.33 31.05 1.44
C LYS A 25 -47.82 30.65 1.48
N ASP A 26 -48.29 29.43 1.76
CA ASP A 26 -47.86 28.34 2.67
C ASP A 26 -48.65 27.05 2.33
N GLU A 27 -48.13 25.91 2.82
CA GLU A 27 -48.81 24.66 3.25
C GLU A 27 -49.92 23.98 2.39
N SER A 28 -49.68 22.72 1.96
CA SER A 28 -50.27 21.52 2.59
C SER A 28 -50.24 20.29 1.66
N ILE A 29 -49.63 19.22 2.20
CA ILE A 29 -49.64 17.86 1.68
C ILE A 29 -50.95 17.22 2.11
N GLN A 30 -51.79 16.75 1.17
CA GLN A 30 -52.75 15.68 1.45
C GLN A 30 -52.87 14.69 0.28
N ASN A 31 -52.74 13.43 0.66
CA ASN A 31 -52.86 12.20 -0.11
C ASN A 31 -54.23 12.03 -0.77
N ALA A 32 -54.29 11.37 -1.93
CA ALA A 32 -55.31 10.36 -2.23
C ALA A 32 -54.94 9.55 -3.47
N ASP A 33 -54.38 8.37 -3.22
CA ASP A 33 -54.33 7.21 -4.11
C ASP A 33 -55.73 6.59 -4.21
N ALA A 34 -56.32 6.44 -5.40
CA ALA A 34 -57.34 5.41 -5.70
C ALA A 34 -57.75 5.34 -7.19
N LYS A 35 -57.30 4.27 -7.85
CA LYS A 35 -58.03 3.38 -8.79
C LYS A 35 -59.09 3.99 -9.73
N LYS A 36 -58.90 3.79 -11.04
CA LYS A 36 -59.80 2.94 -11.85
C LYS A 36 -59.19 2.54 -13.21
N LYS A 37 -59.11 1.23 -13.44
CA LYS A 37 -59.07 0.64 -14.78
C LYS A 37 -60.48 0.72 -15.38
N THR A 38 -60.60 1.14 -16.64
CA THR A 38 -61.66 0.71 -17.56
C THR A 38 -61.07 0.75 -18.97
N ASP A 39 -60.96 -0.43 -19.57
CA ASP A 39 -60.83 -0.62 -21.01
C ASP A 39 -62.02 0.02 -21.73
N SER A 40 -61.77 0.71 -22.84
CA SER A 40 -62.76 0.90 -23.90
C SER A 40 -62.03 0.97 -25.23
N ASP A 41 -62.16 -0.13 -25.94
CA ASP A 41 -61.90 -0.30 -27.36
C ASP A 41 -62.79 0.67 -28.16
N SER A 42 -62.22 1.45 -29.06
CA SER A 42 -62.96 2.10 -30.14
C SER A 42 -62.01 2.29 -31.31
N ASP A 43 -62.16 1.35 -32.23
CA ASP A 43 -61.61 1.34 -33.57
C ASP A 43 -62.16 2.53 -34.38
N SER A 44 -61.27 3.30 -34.98
CA SER A 44 -61.59 4.24 -36.05
C SER A 44 -60.34 4.38 -36.90
N GLU A 45 -60.34 3.60 -37.98
CA GLU A 45 -59.35 3.64 -39.04
C GLU A 45 -59.40 4.96 -39.83
N GLU A 46 -58.22 5.26 -40.38
CA GLU A 46 -57.94 6.00 -41.61
C GLU A 46 -57.72 7.53 -41.58
N GLU A 47 -56.46 7.84 -41.97
CA GLU A 47 -55.98 8.98 -42.76
C GLU A 47 -55.91 10.36 -42.09
N ASP A 48 -54.69 10.78 -41.71
CA ASP A 48 -54.00 11.74 -42.59
C ASP A 48 -52.48 11.86 -42.29
N ASN A 49 -51.78 12.17 -43.37
CA ASN A 49 -50.36 12.09 -43.58
C ASN A 49 -49.64 13.36 -43.06
N GLU A 50 -49.28 13.40 -41.76
CA GLU A 50 -48.27 14.34 -41.25
C GLU A 50 -47.34 13.69 -40.22
N GLN A 51 -46.45 12.81 -40.68
CA GLN A 51 -45.21 12.49 -39.93
C GLN A 51 -44.26 13.70 -39.98
N LYS A 52 -44.63 14.79 -39.30
CA LYS A 52 -43.67 15.83 -38.93
C LYS A 52 -42.75 15.26 -37.86
N GLU A 53 -41.47 15.20 -38.22
CA GLU A 53 -40.29 14.91 -37.41
C GLU A 53 -40.54 15.02 -35.89
N LYS A 54 -40.82 13.88 -35.24
CA LYS A 54 -40.59 13.78 -33.80
C LYS A 54 -39.08 13.81 -33.59
N GLY A 55 -38.55 15.04 -33.48
CA GLY A 55 -37.15 15.31 -33.21
C GLY A 55 -36.63 14.38 -32.12
N VAL A 56 -35.48 13.77 -32.37
CA VAL A 56 -34.84 12.79 -31.51
C VAL A 56 -34.90 13.27 -30.04
N SER A 57 -35.52 12.48 -29.15
CA SER A 57 -35.62 12.81 -27.72
C SER A 57 -34.25 13.19 -27.17
N ASN A 58 -34.19 14.18 -26.26
CA ASN A 58 -32.94 14.65 -25.65
C ASN A 58 -32.11 13.48 -25.05
N LYS A 59 -32.77 12.43 -24.55
CA LYS A 59 -32.13 11.20 -24.08
C LYS A 59 -31.42 10.44 -25.21
N LYS A 60 -32.06 10.34 -26.38
CA LYS A 60 -31.52 9.66 -27.57
C LYS A 60 -30.42 10.50 -28.25
N LYS A 61 -30.54 11.83 -28.26
CA LYS A 61 -29.45 12.75 -28.67
C LYS A 61 -28.21 12.61 -27.76
N LYS A 62 -28.40 12.52 -26.45
CA LYS A 62 -27.30 12.31 -25.49
C LYS A 62 -26.64 10.94 -25.67
N LEU A 63 -27.41 9.89 -25.95
CA LEU A 63 -26.87 8.56 -26.23
C LEU A 63 -26.08 8.53 -27.55
N GLN A 64 -26.55 9.21 -28.60
CA GLN A 64 -25.84 9.31 -29.87
C GLN A 64 -24.52 10.10 -29.76
N ARG A 65 -24.45 11.08 -28.85
CA ARG A 65 -23.20 11.81 -28.55
C ARG A 65 -22.21 10.99 -27.72
N ARG A 66 -22.65 9.90 -27.10
CA ARG A 66 -21.80 9.06 -26.25
C ARG A 66 -20.86 8.22 -27.11
N MET A 67 -19.56 8.37 -26.91
CA MET A 67 -18.55 7.55 -27.58
C MET A 67 -18.60 6.10 -27.05
N LYS A 68 -18.30 5.11 -27.91
CA LYS A 68 -18.10 3.74 -27.43
C LYS A 68 -16.76 3.62 -26.72
N ILE A 69 -16.68 2.73 -25.74
CA ILE A 69 -15.44 2.51 -25.01
C ILE A 69 -14.30 2.00 -25.90
N ALA A 70 -14.61 1.19 -26.92
CA ALA A 70 -13.62 0.69 -27.88
C ALA A 70 -12.98 1.86 -28.66
N ASP A 71 -13.80 2.77 -29.18
CA ASP A 71 -13.34 3.96 -29.89
C ASP A 71 -12.48 4.85 -28.98
N LEU A 72 -12.87 5.00 -27.71
CA LEU A 72 -12.10 5.77 -26.73
C LEU A 72 -10.73 5.16 -26.44
N LYS A 73 -10.66 3.82 -26.34
CA LYS A 73 -9.39 3.09 -26.19
C LYS A 73 -8.51 3.19 -27.44
N GLN A 74 -9.09 3.25 -28.64
CA GLN A 74 -8.33 3.41 -29.88
C GLN A 74 -7.68 4.79 -30.00
N ILE A 75 -8.35 5.84 -29.51
CA ILE A 75 -7.86 7.22 -29.61
C ILE A 75 -6.83 7.54 -28.51
N CYS A 76 -6.90 6.86 -27.37
CA CYS A 76 -6.04 7.12 -26.22
C CYS A 76 -4.62 6.55 -26.39
N SER A 77 -3.61 7.26 -25.90
CA SER A 77 -2.22 6.78 -25.81
C SER A 77 -2.03 5.67 -24.76
N ARG A 78 -2.80 5.70 -23.67
CA ARG A 78 -2.78 4.76 -22.55
C ARG A 78 -4.16 4.10 -22.35
N PRO A 79 -4.53 3.10 -23.17
CA PRO A 79 -5.86 2.48 -23.11
C PRO A 79 -6.13 1.62 -21.86
N ASP A 80 -5.09 1.39 -21.04
CA ASP A 80 -5.13 0.71 -19.75
C ASP A 80 -5.91 1.49 -18.69
N VAL A 81 -5.86 2.83 -18.71
CA VAL A 81 -6.54 3.68 -17.72
C VAL A 81 -8.03 3.92 -18.00
N VAL A 82 -8.52 3.48 -19.17
CA VAL A 82 -9.90 3.73 -19.61
C VAL A 82 -10.86 2.74 -18.93
N GLU A 83 -11.80 3.29 -18.16
CA GLU A 83 -12.80 2.56 -17.40
C GLU A 83 -14.20 2.62 -18.06
N VAL A 84 -15.10 1.73 -17.64
CA VAL A 84 -16.44 1.56 -18.26
C VAL A 84 -17.30 2.82 -18.16
N TRP A 85 -17.13 3.59 -17.09
CA TRP A 85 -17.87 4.83 -16.84
C TRP A 85 -17.33 6.05 -17.61
N ASP A 86 -16.10 5.99 -18.14
CA ASP A 86 -15.48 7.16 -18.81
C ASP A 86 -16.20 7.53 -20.09
N ALA A 87 -16.78 6.55 -20.79
CA ALA A 87 -17.61 6.79 -21.96
C ALA A 87 -18.86 7.62 -21.65
N THR A 88 -19.32 7.71 -20.40
CA THR A 88 -20.51 8.50 -20.00
C THR A 88 -20.19 9.93 -19.57
N SER A 89 -18.91 10.31 -19.49
CA SER A 89 -18.52 11.64 -19.04
C SER A 89 -18.92 12.72 -20.06
N ALA A 90 -18.91 13.98 -19.62
CA ALA A 90 -19.23 15.12 -20.48
C ALA A 90 -18.21 15.27 -21.62
N ASP A 91 -16.92 15.06 -21.31
CA ASP A 91 -15.83 14.99 -22.28
C ASP A 91 -14.96 13.74 -21.99
N PRO A 92 -15.21 12.63 -22.70
CA PRO A 92 -14.45 11.40 -22.53
C PRO A 92 -12.98 11.52 -22.92
N LYS A 93 -12.65 12.35 -23.91
CA LYS A 93 -11.27 12.49 -24.41
C LYS A 93 -10.41 13.23 -23.41
N LEU A 94 -10.90 14.37 -22.90
CA LEU A 94 -10.18 15.16 -21.90
C LEU A 94 -10.04 14.39 -20.58
N LEU A 95 -11.10 13.70 -20.13
CA LEU A 95 -11.05 12.92 -18.89
C LEU A 95 -9.95 11.85 -18.94
N VAL A 96 -9.90 11.10 -20.04
CA VAL A 96 -8.89 10.05 -20.22
C VAL A 96 -7.49 10.66 -20.36
N PHE A 97 -7.36 11.80 -21.03
CA PHE A 97 -6.10 12.54 -21.09
C PHE A 97 -5.57 12.88 -19.68
N LEU A 98 -6.43 13.44 -18.82
CA LEU A 98 -6.08 13.76 -17.43
C LEU A 98 -5.75 12.51 -16.59
N LYS A 99 -6.51 11.43 -16.76
CA LYS A 99 -6.22 10.14 -16.10
C LYS A 99 -4.88 9.54 -16.53
N SER A 100 -4.50 9.73 -17.79
CA SER A 100 -3.23 9.24 -18.35
C SER A 100 -2.04 10.18 -18.08
N TYR A 101 -2.27 11.34 -17.47
CA TYR A 101 -1.24 12.33 -17.23
C TYR A 101 -0.22 11.83 -16.19
N LYS A 102 1.03 12.24 -16.36
CA LYS A 102 2.15 11.73 -15.54
C LYS A 102 1.94 12.12 -14.07
N ASN A 103 2.17 11.16 -13.18
CA ASN A 103 2.04 11.30 -11.73
C ASN A 103 0.62 11.63 -11.23
N THR A 104 -0.42 11.47 -12.06
CA THR A 104 -1.80 11.61 -11.61
C THR A 104 -2.21 10.41 -10.76
N VAL A 105 -2.81 10.67 -9.60
CA VAL A 105 -3.37 9.65 -8.71
C VAL A 105 -4.84 9.42 -9.09
N PRO A 106 -5.28 8.16 -9.31
CA PRO A 106 -6.65 7.87 -9.69
C PRO A 106 -7.64 8.15 -8.55
N VAL A 107 -8.90 8.37 -8.90
CA VAL A 107 -9.97 8.58 -7.92
C VAL A 107 -10.16 7.31 -7.07
N PRO A 108 -10.28 7.41 -5.73
CA PRO A 108 -10.49 6.26 -4.85
C PRO A 108 -11.72 5.41 -5.24
N ARG A 109 -11.56 4.09 -5.32
CA ARG A 109 -12.55 3.13 -5.83
C ARG A 109 -13.92 3.13 -5.11
N HIS A 110 -14.01 3.69 -3.91
CA HIS A 110 -15.24 3.67 -3.12
C HIS A 110 -16.31 4.66 -3.60
N TRP A 111 -16.00 5.56 -4.55
CA TRP A 111 -16.95 6.57 -5.05
C TRP A 111 -18.22 5.97 -5.67
N CYS A 112 -18.12 4.79 -6.29
CA CYS A 112 -19.24 4.10 -6.94
C CYS A 112 -19.91 3.05 -6.04
N GLN A 113 -19.46 2.91 -4.79
CA GLN A 113 -20.02 1.95 -3.83
C GLN A 113 -21.25 2.53 -3.13
N LYS A 114 -22.27 1.70 -2.92
CA LYS A 114 -23.48 2.10 -2.18
C LYS A 114 -23.25 2.21 -0.66
N ARG A 115 -22.24 1.51 -0.15
CA ARG A 115 -21.89 1.48 1.28
C ARG A 115 -21.04 2.71 1.61
N LYS A 116 -21.19 3.26 2.82
CA LYS A 116 -20.28 4.33 3.26
C LYS A 116 -18.89 3.76 3.47
N PHE A 117 -17.87 4.57 3.22
CA PHE A 117 -16.46 4.19 3.38
C PHE A 117 -16.20 3.57 4.77
N LEU A 118 -15.49 2.44 4.82
CA LEU A 118 -15.12 1.65 6.02
C LEU A 118 -16.24 0.91 6.75
N GLN A 119 -17.48 0.90 6.23
CA GLN A 119 -18.57 0.17 6.88
C GLN A 119 -18.43 -1.36 6.85
N GLY A 120 -17.67 -1.92 5.89
CA GLY A 120 -17.41 -3.36 5.82
C GLY A 120 -16.48 -3.88 6.92
N LYS A 121 -15.74 -3.00 7.59
CA LYS A 121 -14.93 -3.33 8.77
C LYS A 121 -15.72 -3.57 10.05
N ARG A 122 -17.04 -3.34 10.03
CA ARG A 122 -17.89 -3.61 11.20
C ARG A 122 -17.92 -5.12 11.47
N GLY A 123 -17.34 -5.54 12.60
CA GLY A 123 -17.24 -6.94 13.01
C GLY A 123 -15.83 -7.53 12.87
N ILE A 124 -14.90 -6.81 12.26
CA ILE A 124 -13.48 -7.15 12.27
C ILE A 124 -12.87 -6.48 13.51
N GLU A 125 -12.33 -7.28 14.41
CA GLU A 125 -11.62 -6.76 15.57
C GLU A 125 -10.27 -6.20 15.13
N LYS A 126 -10.09 -4.88 15.30
CA LYS A 126 -8.83 -4.22 15.03
C LYS A 126 -7.88 -4.49 16.19
N GLN A 127 -6.66 -4.92 15.89
CA GLN A 127 -5.61 -5.02 16.90
C GLN A 127 -5.41 -3.66 17.59
N PRO A 128 -5.14 -3.66 18.92
CA PRO A 128 -4.80 -2.44 19.63
C PRO A 128 -3.54 -1.82 19.04
N PHE A 129 -3.30 -0.55 19.36
CA PHE A 129 -2.12 0.14 18.87
C PHE A 129 -0.86 -0.49 19.46
N GLN A 130 0.04 -0.95 18.57
CA GLN A 130 1.35 -1.47 18.94
C GLN A 130 2.36 -0.32 18.90
N LEU A 131 3.12 -0.15 19.98
CA LEU A 131 4.18 0.83 20.05
C LEU A 131 5.34 0.43 19.12
N PRO A 132 6.03 1.40 18.49
CA PRO A 132 7.30 1.12 17.81
C PRO A 132 8.30 0.45 18.76
N ASP A 133 9.13 -0.43 18.22
CA ASP A 133 10.01 -1.30 19.00
C ASP A 133 10.94 -0.51 19.93
N PHE A 134 11.50 0.62 19.47
CA PHE A 134 12.37 1.48 20.28
C PHE A 134 11.64 2.15 21.46
N ILE A 135 10.35 2.46 21.33
CA ILE A 135 9.53 2.99 22.43
C ILE A 135 9.13 1.85 23.37
N ALA A 136 8.77 0.69 22.83
CA ALA A 136 8.42 -0.48 23.62
C ALA A 136 9.60 -0.96 24.49
N ALA A 137 10.83 -0.81 23.99
CA ALA A 137 12.07 -1.16 24.69
C ALA A 137 12.29 -0.34 25.98
N THR A 138 11.75 0.88 26.08
CA THR A 138 11.80 1.70 27.32
C THR A 138 11.07 1.04 28.50
N GLY A 139 10.27 0.00 28.25
CA GLY A 139 9.51 -0.71 29.28
C GLY A 139 8.24 0.01 29.73
N ILE A 140 7.92 1.18 29.15
CA ILE A 140 6.72 1.97 29.49
C ILE A 140 5.42 1.16 29.38
N GLU A 141 5.34 0.25 28.40
CA GLU A 141 4.16 -0.59 28.19
C GLU A 141 3.88 -1.47 29.41
N LYS A 142 4.93 -2.14 29.94
CA LYS A 142 4.83 -3.03 31.10
C LYS A 142 4.49 -2.25 32.38
N ILE A 143 5.13 -1.11 32.59
CA ILE A 143 4.90 -0.25 33.76
C ILE A 143 3.45 0.25 33.76
N ARG A 144 2.95 0.70 32.60
CA ARG A 144 1.60 1.23 32.47
C ARG A 144 0.55 0.13 32.60
N GLN A 145 0.77 -1.05 32.02
CA GLN A 145 -0.12 -2.20 32.17
C GLN A 145 -0.23 -2.63 33.63
N ALA A 146 0.90 -2.79 34.34
CA ALA A 146 0.90 -3.12 35.76
C ALA A 146 0.16 -2.07 36.62
N TYR A 147 0.23 -0.79 36.22
CA TYR A 147 -0.51 0.27 36.91
C TYR A 147 -2.02 0.20 36.66
N ILE A 148 -2.44 -0.07 35.43
CA ILE A 148 -3.85 -0.23 35.06
C ILE A 148 -4.45 -1.42 35.82
N GLU A 149 -3.78 -2.57 35.82
CA GLU A 149 -4.20 -3.75 36.59
C GLU A 149 -4.33 -3.46 38.08
N LYS A 150 -3.36 -2.70 38.63
CA LYS A 150 -3.40 -2.26 40.03
C LYS A 150 -4.54 -1.28 40.30
N GLU A 151 -4.87 -0.37 39.38
CA GLU A 151 -6.01 0.55 39.50
C GLU A 151 -7.36 -0.15 39.37
N ASP A 152 -7.46 -1.16 38.52
CA ASP A 152 -8.68 -1.96 38.35
C ASP A 152 -8.95 -2.85 39.57
N GLY A 153 -7.89 -3.33 40.23
CA GLY A 153 -7.99 -4.02 41.52
C GLY A 153 -8.37 -3.14 42.71
N LYS A 154 -8.29 -1.80 42.61
CA LYS A 154 -8.57 -0.90 43.73
C LYS A 154 -10.06 -0.69 43.97
N LYS A 155 -10.47 -0.86 45.23
CA LYS A 155 -11.82 -0.53 45.69
C LYS A 155 -12.06 0.99 45.67
N LEU A 156 -13.33 1.41 45.50
CA LEU A 156 -13.73 2.83 45.43
C LEU A 156 -13.24 3.67 46.62
N LYS A 157 -13.26 3.10 47.84
CA LYS A 157 -12.73 3.77 49.06
C LYS A 157 -11.22 4.06 48.96
N GLN A 158 -10.45 3.15 48.35
CA GLN A 158 -9.01 3.33 48.16
C GLN A 158 -8.74 4.41 47.12
N LYS A 159 -9.50 4.43 46.01
CA LYS A 159 -9.42 5.50 45.00
C LYS A 159 -9.71 6.89 45.60
N GLN A 160 -10.70 7.00 46.49
CA GLN A 160 -11.02 8.26 47.19
C GLN A 160 -9.90 8.73 48.13
N ARG A 161 -9.24 7.80 48.85
CA ARG A 161 -8.10 8.13 49.73
C ARG A 161 -6.86 8.56 48.94
N GLU A 162 -6.54 7.83 47.86
CA GLU A 162 -5.40 8.18 46.99
C GLU A 162 -5.61 9.50 46.26
N ARG A 163 -6.86 9.92 46.03
CA ARG A 163 -7.17 11.28 45.52
C ARG A 163 -6.84 12.39 46.51
N MET A 164 -7.01 12.14 47.82
CA MET A 164 -6.69 13.12 48.86
C MET A 164 -5.21 13.13 49.24
N GLN A 165 -4.52 11.99 49.12
CA GLN A 165 -3.11 11.84 49.39
C GLN A 165 -2.44 11.04 48.26
N PRO A 166 -2.04 11.71 47.18
CA PRO A 166 -1.38 11.06 46.06
C PRO A 166 0.01 10.58 46.47
N LYS A 167 0.36 9.36 46.04
CA LYS A 167 1.75 8.87 46.10
C LYS A 167 2.43 9.23 44.78
N MET A 168 3.46 10.07 44.84
CA MET A 168 4.29 10.46 43.70
C MET A 168 5.21 9.31 43.26
N GLY A 169 5.76 9.36 42.04
CA GLY A 169 6.74 8.38 41.54
C GLY A 169 6.17 7.02 41.10
N LYS A 170 4.90 6.97 40.67
CA LYS A 170 4.23 5.71 40.27
C LYS A 170 4.68 5.17 38.89
N MET A 171 5.24 6.02 38.04
CA MET A 171 5.68 5.73 36.68
C MET A 171 6.99 6.47 36.41
N ASP A 172 7.97 6.25 37.26
CA ASP A 172 9.28 6.86 37.07
C ASP A 172 10.07 6.03 36.06
N ILE A 173 10.52 6.69 35.00
CA ILE A 173 11.40 6.12 33.99
C ILE A 173 12.56 7.09 33.89
N ASP A 174 13.77 6.54 33.86
CA ASP A 174 14.98 7.33 33.73
C ASP A 174 14.92 8.20 32.47
N TYR A 175 15.27 9.47 32.63
CA TYR A 175 15.29 10.44 31.56
C TYR A 175 16.24 10.01 30.45
N GLN A 176 17.42 9.47 30.81
CA GLN A 176 18.41 9.04 29.83
C GLN A 176 17.88 7.92 28.92
N VAL A 177 17.13 6.98 29.48
CA VAL A 177 16.51 5.89 28.72
C VAL A 177 15.49 6.42 27.71
N LEU A 178 14.76 7.48 28.06
CA LEU A 178 13.84 8.13 27.12
C LEU A 178 14.59 8.93 26.05
N HIS A 179 15.65 9.64 26.44
CA HIS A 179 16.50 10.37 25.52
C HIS A 179 17.08 9.44 24.45
N ASP A 180 17.79 8.39 24.87
CA ASP A 180 18.42 7.41 23.97
C ASP A 180 17.40 6.73 23.06
N ALA A 181 16.18 6.45 23.56
CA ALA A 181 15.13 5.83 22.74
C ALA A 181 14.71 6.71 21.55
N PHE A 182 14.69 8.04 21.70
CA PHE A 182 14.26 8.97 20.66
C PHE A 182 15.40 9.50 19.78
N PHE A 183 16.63 9.55 20.29
CA PHE A 183 17.77 10.11 19.56
C PHE A 183 18.70 9.03 19.02
N LYS A 184 19.05 8.01 19.82
CA LYS A 184 20.00 6.95 19.45
C LYS A 184 19.33 5.75 18.77
N TYR A 185 18.19 5.30 19.28
CA TYR A 185 17.54 4.06 18.81
C TYR A 185 16.35 4.31 17.87
N GLN A 186 16.15 5.54 17.39
CA GLN A 186 15.00 5.86 16.55
C GLN A 186 15.08 5.19 15.18
N THR A 187 14.10 4.33 14.89
CA THR A 187 14.01 3.67 13.57
C THR A 187 12.97 4.34 12.68
N LYS A 188 13.31 4.58 11.41
CA LYS A 188 12.37 5.13 10.42
C LYS A 188 11.22 4.14 10.16
N PRO A 189 9.94 4.56 10.29
CA PRO A 189 8.81 3.68 10.04
C PRO A 189 8.68 3.31 8.56
N LYS A 190 7.96 2.22 8.28
CA LYS A 190 7.64 1.79 6.90
C LYS A 190 6.66 2.80 6.26
N LEU A 191 7.19 3.68 5.43
CA LEU A 191 6.40 4.67 4.68
C LEU A 191 5.80 4.09 3.39
N THR A 192 4.80 4.79 2.86
CA THR A 192 4.18 4.48 1.56
C THR A 192 4.68 5.45 0.50
N THR A 193 4.66 5.02 -0.76
CA THR A 193 5.08 5.84 -1.89
C THR A 193 3.93 6.74 -2.37
N HIS A 194 4.26 7.84 -3.06
CA HIS A 194 3.24 8.68 -3.70
C HIS A 194 2.34 7.85 -4.63
N GLY A 195 1.03 8.11 -4.58
CA GLY A 195 0.00 7.39 -5.34
C GLY A 195 -0.52 6.13 -4.66
N ASP A 196 0.06 5.72 -3.54
CA ASP A 196 -0.42 4.56 -2.78
C ASP A 196 -1.62 4.93 -1.88
N LEU A 197 -2.82 4.91 -2.45
CA LEU A 197 -4.05 5.26 -1.74
C LEU A 197 -4.51 4.16 -0.78
N TYR A 198 -5.13 4.56 0.33
CA TYR A 198 -5.75 3.62 1.26
C TYR A 198 -7.15 3.22 0.79
N HIS A 199 -7.41 1.92 0.73
CA HIS A 199 -8.74 1.35 0.51
C HIS A 199 -9.09 0.34 1.59
N GLU A 200 -10.38 0.11 1.78
CA GLU A 200 -10.86 -0.89 2.71
C GLU A 200 -10.35 -2.29 2.31
N GLY A 201 -9.69 -2.98 3.25
CA GLY A 201 -9.07 -4.28 3.01
C GLY A 201 -7.58 -4.24 2.64
N LYS A 202 -7.01 -3.05 2.43
CA LYS A 202 -5.59 -2.89 2.06
C LYS A 202 -4.63 -3.50 3.09
N GLU A 203 -4.97 -3.46 4.38
CA GLU A 203 -4.15 -4.08 5.43
C GLU A 203 -4.11 -5.61 5.39
N PHE A 204 -5.05 -6.27 4.70
CA PHE A 204 -5.07 -7.72 4.54
C PHE A 204 -4.37 -8.18 3.25
N GLU A 205 -3.87 -7.25 2.43
CA GLU A 205 -3.16 -7.58 1.20
C GLU A 205 -1.74 -8.07 1.53
N VAL A 206 -1.48 -9.35 1.23
CA VAL A 206 -0.17 -9.97 1.43
C VAL A 206 0.81 -9.43 0.38
N LYS A 207 1.92 -8.84 0.84
CA LYS A 207 3.00 -8.38 -0.04
C LYS A 207 3.88 -9.55 -0.44
N LEU A 208 3.71 -10.05 -1.67
CA LEU A 208 4.50 -11.17 -2.24
C LEU A 208 5.99 -10.85 -2.50
N ARG A 209 6.49 -9.65 -2.16
CA ARG A 209 7.85 -9.20 -2.51
C ARG A 209 8.95 -10.02 -1.84
N GLU A 210 8.66 -10.62 -0.70
CA GLU A 210 9.64 -11.36 0.11
C GLU A 210 9.78 -12.82 -0.34
N MET A 211 8.86 -13.33 -1.17
CA MET A 211 8.87 -14.71 -1.66
C MET A 211 9.58 -14.81 -3.01
N LYS A 212 10.74 -15.47 -3.03
CA LYS A 212 11.52 -15.71 -4.25
C LYS A 212 11.59 -17.21 -4.57
N PRO A 213 11.51 -17.60 -5.86
CA PRO A 213 11.74 -18.98 -6.28
C PRO A 213 13.10 -19.49 -5.81
N GLY A 214 13.14 -20.73 -5.31
CA GLY A 214 14.37 -21.38 -4.82
C GLY A 214 14.62 -21.25 -3.32
N SER A 215 14.07 -20.22 -2.66
CA SER A 215 14.13 -20.06 -1.21
C SER A 215 12.81 -20.49 -0.55
N LEU A 216 12.88 -21.41 0.41
CA LEU A 216 11.74 -21.84 1.22
C LEU A 216 11.92 -21.36 2.66
N SER A 217 10.91 -20.73 3.24
CA SER A 217 10.90 -20.32 4.65
C SER A 217 10.90 -21.55 5.57
N HIS A 218 11.37 -21.38 6.80
CA HIS A 218 11.37 -22.45 7.80
C HIS A 218 9.95 -22.99 8.06
N GLU A 219 8.99 -22.09 8.25
CA GLU A 219 7.58 -22.42 8.44
C GLU A 219 7.01 -23.25 7.27
N LEU A 220 7.37 -22.92 6.03
CA LEU A 220 6.92 -23.68 4.86
C LEU A 220 7.58 -25.06 4.79
N LYS A 221 8.87 -25.17 5.13
CA LYS A 221 9.57 -26.48 5.18
C LYS A 221 8.92 -27.39 6.22
N GLU A 222 8.61 -26.87 7.39
CA GLU A 222 7.92 -27.60 8.45
C GLU A 222 6.52 -28.03 8.03
N ALA A 223 5.73 -27.13 7.43
CA ALA A 223 4.39 -27.44 6.93
C ALA A 223 4.40 -28.51 5.81
N LEU A 224 5.46 -28.54 5.00
CA LEU A 224 5.69 -29.57 3.98
C LEU A 224 6.28 -30.88 4.55
N GLY A 225 6.61 -30.93 5.84
CA GLY A 225 7.27 -32.07 6.46
C GLY A 225 8.67 -32.33 5.93
N MET A 226 9.36 -31.29 5.46
CA MET A 226 10.73 -31.39 4.93
C MET A 226 11.75 -31.38 6.08
N PRO A 227 12.59 -32.42 6.23
CA PRO A 227 13.68 -32.39 7.20
C PRO A 227 14.73 -31.36 6.83
N GLU A 228 15.50 -30.90 7.81
CA GLU A 228 16.59 -29.96 7.59
C GLU A 228 17.65 -30.55 6.64
N GLY A 229 18.02 -29.79 5.61
CA GLY A 229 18.96 -30.24 4.57
C GLY A 229 18.35 -31.16 3.49
N ALA A 230 17.08 -31.55 3.58
CA ALA A 230 16.43 -32.33 2.55
C ALA A 230 16.08 -31.48 1.31
N PRO A 231 16.14 -32.05 0.10
CA PRO A 231 15.71 -31.37 -1.10
C PRO A 231 14.19 -31.17 -1.13
N PRO A 232 13.71 -30.19 -1.89
CA PRO A 232 12.27 -30.10 -2.16
C PRO A 232 11.77 -31.35 -2.91
N PRO A 233 10.53 -31.81 -2.66
CA PRO A 233 10.03 -33.07 -3.19
C PRO A 233 9.93 -33.10 -4.71
N TRP A 234 9.82 -31.93 -5.36
CA TRP A 234 9.78 -31.81 -6.81
C TRP A 234 11.16 -31.88 -7.48
N LEU A 235 12.27 -31.90 -6.73
CA LEU A 235 13.63 -31.97 -7.30
C LEU A 235 13.80 -33.18 -8.25
N ILE A 236 13.30 -34.36 -7.85
CA ILE A 236 13.40 -35.58 -8.66
C ILE A 236 12.66 -35.42 -10.00
N ASN A 237 11.52 -34.72 -10.00
CA ASN A 237 10.79 -34.43 -11.24
C ASN A 237 11.52 -33.39 -12.08
N MET A 238 12.16 -32.40 -11.48
CA MET A 238 13.01 -31.44 -12.19
C MET A 238 14.25 -32.11 -12.79
N GLN A 239 14.82 -33.14 -12.15
CA GLN A 239 15.89 -33.95 -12.72
C GLN A 239 15.42 -34.77 -13.95
N ARG A 240 14.14 -35.17 -13.99
CA ARG A 240 13.56 -35.96 -15.11
C ARG A 240 13.12 -35.09 -16.28
N TYR A 241 12.46 -33.98 -16.00
CA TYR A 241 11.82 -33.13 -17.02
C TYR A 241 12.60 -31.85 -17.32
N GLY A 242 13.59 -31.52 -16.50
CA GLY A 242 14.38 -30.29 -16.60
C GLY A 242 13.91 -29.18 -15.65
N PRO A 243 14.69 -28.07 -15.59
CA PRO A 243 14.35 -26.92 -14.76
C PRO A 243 13.10 -26.16 -15.27
N PRO A 244 12.42 -25.37 -14.41
CA PRO A 244 11.26 -24.58 -14.81
C PRO A 244 11.53 -23.67 -16.03
N PRO A 245 10.74 -23.76 -17.11
CA PRO A 245 10.96 -22.96 -18.32
C PRO A 245 10.92 -21.44 -18.08
N SER A 246 10.07 -20.98 -17.15
CA SER A 246 9.94 -19.56 -16.80
C SER A 246 11.14 -19.00 -16.03
N TYR A 247 12.03 -19.86 -15.52
CA TYR A 247 13.22 -19.44 -14.77
C TYR A 247 14.51 -20.11 -15.30
N PRO A 248 15.00 -19.74 -16.50
CA PRO A 248 16.15 -20.39 -17.13
C PRO A 248 17.44 -20.31 -16.32
N HIS A 249 17.65 -19.23 -15.55
CA HIS A 249 18.86 -18.99 -14.77
C HIS A 249 18.72 -19.37 -13.29
N LEU A 250 17.62 -19.98 -12.88
CA LEU A 250 17.41 -20.38 -11.49
C LEU A 250 18.42 -21.47 -11.10
N LYS A 251 19.22 -21.19 -10.07
CA LYS A 251 20.15 -22.16 -9.49
C LYS A 251 19.40 -23.06 -8.51
N ILE A 252 19.34 -24.34 -8.85
CA ILE A 252 18.69 -25.44 -8.14
C ILE A 252 19.81 -26.39 -7.68
N PRO A 253 20.11 -26.43 -6.38
CA PRO A 253 21.07 -27.37 -5.82
C PRO A 253 20.68 -28.82 -6.17
N GLY A 254 21.64 -29.62 -6.62
CA GLY A 254 21.43 -31.00 -7.07
C GLY A 254 20.89 -31.18 -8.51
N LEU A 255 20.76 -30.09 -9.29
CA LEU A 255 20.41 -30.15 -10.72
C LEU A 255 21.31 -29.31 -11.62
N ASN A 256 21.60 -28.05 -11.26
CA ASN A 256 22.50 -27.16 -12.02
C ASN A 256 23.44 -26.34 -11.11
N ALA A 257 23.41 -26.63 -9.81
CA ALA A 257 24.28 -26.10 -8.78
C ALA A 257 24.67 -27.24 -7.83
N PRO A 258 25.81 -27.15 -7.15
CA PRO A 258 26.23 -28.16 -6.18
C PRO A 258 25.23 -28.29 -5.03
N ILE A 259 25.17 -29.47 -4.44
CA ILE A 259 24.34 -29.73 -3.26
C ILE A 259 24.91 -29.00 -2.03
N PRO A 260 24.06 -28.65 -1.04
CA PRO A 260 24.53 -28.04 0.20
C PRO A 260 25.54 -28.94 0.95
N PRO A 261 26.47 -28.37 1.71
CA PRO A 261 27.42 -29.15 2.52
C PRO A 261 26.67 -30.05 3.51
N GLY A 262 27.06 -31.32 3.61
CA GLY A 262 26.38 -32.33 4.44
C GLY A 262 25.22 -33.06 3.75
N ALA A 263 24.80 -32.64 2.56
CA ALA A 263 23.86 -33.38 1.74
C ALA A 263 24.55 -34.54 0.99
N SER A 264 23.79 -35.59 0.67
CA SER A 264 24.25 -36.71 -0.14
C SER A 264 23.30 -37.00 -1.31
N PHE A 265 23.88 -37.34 -2.47
CA PHE A 265 23.12 -37.85 -3.60
C PHE A 265 22.63 -39.27 -3.31
N GLY A 266 21.40 -39.57 -3.73
CA GLY A 266 20.76 -40.86 -3.46
C GLY A 266 19.24 -40.78 -3.44
N TYR A 267 18.60 -41.94 -3.54
CA TYR A 267 17.14 -42.11 -3.40
C TYR A 267 16.75 -42.60 -1.99
N HIS A 268 17.60 -42.36 -0.98
CA HIS A 268 17.30 -42.59 0.43
C HIS A 268 16.51 -41.41 1.01
N ALA A 269 15.96 -41.57 2.21
CA ALA A 269 15.25 -40.49 2.89
C ALA A 269 16.20 -39.29 3.10
N GLY A 270 15.81 -38.11 2.60
CA GLY A 270 16.65 -36.90 2.60
C GLY A 270 17.71 -36.83 1.48
N GLY A 271 17.75 -37.82 0.58
CA GLY A 271 18.68 -37.85 -0.54
C GLY A 271 18.33 -36.90 -1.67
N TRP A 272 19.36 -36.34 -2.31
CA TRP A 272 19.25 -35.33 -3.39
C TRP A 272 19.03 -35.93 -4.79
N GLY A 273 18.57 -37.18 -4.86
CA GLY A 273 18.36 -37.90 -6.12
C GLY A 273 19.66 -38.13 -6.88
N LYS A 274 19.57 -38.18 -8.20
CA LYS A 274 20.72 -38.30 -9.10
C LYS A 274 20.59 -37.26 -10.21
N PRO A 275 21.59 -36.41 -10.42
CA PRO A 275 21.51 -35.41 -11.48
C PRO A 275 21.49 -36.09 -12.85
N PRO A 276 20.72 -35.55 -13.82
CA PRO A 276 20.70 -36.06 -15.18
C PRO A 276 22.07 -35.83 -15.82
N VAL A 277 22.69 -36.91 -16.29
CA VAL A 277 23.98 -36.91 -16.99
C VAL A 277 23.79 -37.45 -18.41
N ASP A 278 24.60 -36.94 -19.33
CA ASP A 278 24.68 -37.42 -20.71
C ASP A 278 25.43 -38.77 -20.80
N GLU A 279 25.49 -39.40 -21.98
CA GLU A 279 26.14 -40.70 -22.23
C GLU A 279 27.61 -40.75 -21.77
N TYR A 280 28.27 -39.58 -21.71
CA TYR A 280 29.65 -39.39 -21.27
C TYR A 280 29.79 -39.05 -19.78
N GLY A 281 28.71 -39.14 -18.99
CA GLY A 281 28.71 -38.85 -17.55
C GLY A 281 28.79 -37.35 -17.20
N ARG A 282 28.63 -36.46 -18.18
CA ARG A 282 28.63 -35.01 -17.98
C ARG A 282 27.22 -34.52 -17.59
N PRO A 283 27.06 -33.68 -16.55
CA PRO A 283 25.75 -33.16 -16.18
C PRO A 283 25.06 -32.38 -17.32
N LEU A 284 23.76 -32.58 -17.49
CA LEU A 284 22.98 -31.98 -18.58
C LEU A 284 22.68 -30.49 -18.37
N TYR A 285 22.55 -30.05 -17.12
CA TYR A 285 22.04 -28.71 -16.78
C TYR A 285 23.06 -27.74 -16.16
N GLY A 286 24.36 -28.00 -16.29
CA GLY A 286 25.43 -27.15 -15.75
C GLY A 286 26.25 -27.86 -14.68
N ASP A 287 27.00 -27.13 -13.86
CA ASP A 287 27.94 -27.75 -12.93
C ASP A 287 27.29 -28.17 -11.60
N VAL A 288 26.87 -29.44 -11.55
CA VAL A 288 26.24 -30.05 -10.36
C VAL A 288 27.26 -30.62 -9.38
N PHE A 289 28.48 -30.88 -9.84
CA PHE A 289 29.54 -31.49 -9.05
C PHE A 289 30.52 -30.45 -8.50
N GLY A 290 30.38 -29.16 -8.86
CA GLY A 290 31.27 -28.09 -8.43
C GLY A 290 32.67 -28.19 -9.04
N VAL A 291 32.80 -28.82 -10.21
CA VAL A 291 34.08 -29.09 -10.87
C VAL A 291 34.49 -27.94 -11.81
N GLN A 292 33.54 -27.14 -12.29
CA GLN A 292 33.82 -25.89 -12.99
C GLN A 292 34.03 -24.77 -11.97
N ILE A 293 35.27 -24.65 -11.50
CA ILE A 293 35.79 -23.37 -11.05
C ILE A 293 35.73 -22.45 -12.27
N GLN A 294 34.71 -21.59 -12.34
CA GLN A 294 34.82 -20.40 -13.17
C GLN A 294 35.91 -19.56 -12.51
N GLU A 295 37.13 -19.65 -13.02
CA GLU A 295 38.07 -18.53 -12.97
C GLU A 295 37.35 -17.37 -13.65
N GLN A 296 36.58 -16.60 -12.88
CA GLN A 296 36.23 -15.28 -13.34
C GLN A 296 37.57 -14.55 -13.53
N PRO A 297 37.84 -13.96 -14.71
CA PRO A 297 38.94 -13.03 -14.80
C PRO A 297 38.67 -11.95 -13.76
N ASN A 298 39.54 -11.90 -12.75
CA ASN A 298 39.57 -10.85 -11.75
C ASN A 298 39.91 -9.54 -12.48
N TYR A 299 38.90 -8.92 -13.09
CA TYR A 299 38.98 -7.49 -13.36
C TYR A 299 38.97 -6.84 -11.98
N GLU A 300 40.14 -6.43 -11.53
CA GLU A 300 40.33 -5.48 -10.43
C GLU A 300 39.69 -4.14 -10.85
N GLU A 301 38.37 -4.10 -10.98
CA GLU A 301 37.64 -2.88 -10.69
C GLU A 301 37.77 -2.73 -9.17
N GLU A 302 38.55 -1.74 -8.74
CA GLU A 302 38.55 -1.31 -7.34
C GLU A 302 37.10 -1.32 -6.84
N PRO A 303 36.81 -1.90 -5.67
CA PRO A 303 35.45 -1.96 -5.16
C PRO A 303 34.97 -0.53 -4.97
N ILE A 304 34.27 0.00 -5.97
CA ILE A 304 33.61 1.29 -5.90
C ILE A 304 32.61 1.15 -4.77
N ASP A 305 32.89 1.83 -3.67
CA ASP A 305 32.05 1.80 -2.50
C ASP A 305 30.73 2.50 -2.81
N LYS A 306 29.75 1.72 -3.30
CA LYS A 306 28.40 2.18 -3.63
C LYS A 306 27.54 2.42 -2.38
N THR A 307 28.10 2.26 -1.19
CA THR A 307 27.36 2.50 0.06
C THR A 307 27.20 3.99 0.31
N LYS A 308 28.23 4.80 0.00
CA LYS A 308 28.20 6.25 0.18
C LYS A 308 27.65 6.95 -1.06
N HIS A 309 26.49 7.57 -0.94
CA HIS A 309 25.94 8.46 -1.95
C HIS A 309 26.56 9.85 -1.80
N TRP A 310 26.65 10.59 -2.90
CA TRP A 310 27.13 11.96 -2.88
C TRP A 310 26.24 12.82 -1.95
N GLY A 311 26.83 13.37 -0.88
CA GLY A 311 26.13 14.16 0.13
C GLY A 311 25.60 13.38 1.32
N ASP A 312 25.94 12.09 1.46
CA ASP A 312 25.81 11.41 2.74
C ASP A 312 26.70 12.15 3.76
N LEU A 313 26.09 12.64 4.84
CA LEU A 313 26.82 13.18 5.97
C LEU A 313 27.64 12.02 6.57
N GLU A 314 28.93 12.26 6.80
CA GLU A 314 29.70 11.33 7.63
C GLU A 314 29.00 11.24 8.99
N GLU A 315 28.96 10.04 9.59
CA GLU A 315 28.48 9.90 10.96
C GLU A 315 29.31 10.91 11.78
N GLU A 316 28.65 11.97 12.26
CA GLU A 316 29.14 12.74 13.40
C GLU A 316 29.28 11.67 14.48
N GLU A 317 30.51 11.20 14.72
CA GLU A 317 30.86 10.69 16.03
C GLU A 317 30.36 11.80 16.96
N GLU A 318 29.34 11.49 17.77
CA GLU A 318 28.95 12.34 18.89
C GLU A 318 30.26 12.58 19.63
N GLU A 319 30.94 13.70 19.38
CA GLU A 319 32.10 14.15 20.13
C GLU A 319 31.60 14.12 21.56
N GLU A 320 32.09 13.10 22.29
CA GLU A 320 31.59 12.76 23.60
C GLU A 320 31.63 14.03 24.43
N GLU A 321 30.56 14.25 25.21
CA GLU A 321 30.49 15.23 26.30
C GLU A 321 31.64 15.06 27.34
N GLU A 322 32.67 14.23 27.06
CA GLU A 322 33.92 14.12 27.80
C GLU A 322 34.72 15.44 27.82
N GLU A 323 34.67 16.27 26.76
CA GLU A 323 35.36 17.58 26.79
C GLU A 323 34.67 18.59 27.75
N GLU A 324 33.35 18.51 27.96
CA GLU A 324 32.66 19.37 28.94
C GLU A 324 32.86 18.89 30.39
N GLU A 325 32.96 17.57 30.65
CA GLU A 325 33.28 17.05 32.00
C GLU A 325 34.72 17.35 32.42
N GLU A 326 35.72 17.29 31.51
CA GLU A 326 37.11 17.66 31.84
C GLU A 326 37.26 19.16 32.16
N GLU A 327 36.54 20.06 31.48
CA GLU A 327 36.57 21.50 31.80
C GLU A 327 35.92 21.82 33.16
N GLU A 328 34.83 21.13 33.55
CA GLU A 328 34.22 21.32 34.88
C GLU A 328 35.14 20.82 36.02
N GLU A 329 35.86 19.69 35.85
CA GLU A 329 36.82 19.20 36.84
C GLU A 329 38.03 20.16 37.01
N GLU A 330 38.54 20.75 35.93
CA GLU A 330 39.62 21.74 36.00
C GLU A 330 39.18 23.06 36.67
N GLU A 331 37.95 23.53 36.41
CA GLU A 331 37.40 24.70 37.10
C GLU A 331 37.19 24.43 38.60
N GLU A 332 36.68 23.26 38.98
CA GLU A 332 36.55 22.88 40.40
C GLU A 332 37.91 22.82 41.10
N GLU A 333 38.93 22.23 40.47
CA GLU A 333 40.30 22.24 41.02
C GLU A 333 40.88 23.65 41.18
N TYR A 334 40.59 24.54 40.23
CA TYR A 334 41.06 25.93 40.25
C TYR A 334 40.39 26.72 41.38
N TRP A 335 39.07 26.57 41.55
CA TRP A 335 38.32 27.21 42.64
C TRP A 335 38.72 26.66 44.02
N VAL A 336 38.96 25.35 44.14
CA VAL A 336 39.46 24.75 45.38
C VAL A 336 40.83 25.31 45.76
N LYS A 337 41.75 25.49 44.79
CA LYS A 337 43.08 26.09 45.03
C LYS A 337 42.99 27.54 45.51
N ILE A 338 42.05 28.34 44.98
CA ILE A 338 41.83 29.73 45.41
C ILE A 338 41.27 29.81 46.84
N LEU A 339 40.43 28.86 47.24
CA LEU A 339 39.84 28.82 48.59
C LEU A 339 40.79 28.29 49.68
N THR A 340 41.90 27.64 49.29
CA THR A 340 42.92 27.10 50.23
C THR A 340 44.08 28.05 50.58
N PHE A 341 44.04 29.31 50.14
CA PHE A 341 45.07 30.32 50.48
C PHE A 341 44.60 31.39 51.47
#